data_AF-U4KK48-F1
#
_entry.id   AF-U4KK48-F1
#
_cell.length_a   1.000
_cell.length_b   1.000
_cell.length_c   1.000
_cell.angle_alpha   90.00
_cell.angle_beta   90.00
_cell.angle_gamma   90.00
#
_symmetry.space_group_name_H-M   'P 1'
#
loop_
_entity.id
_entity.type
_entity.pdbx_description
1 polymer ?
#
loop_
_entity_poly.entity_id
_entity_poly.type
_entity_poly.pdbx_seq_one_letter_code
_entity_poly.pdbx_strand_id
1 'polypeptide(L)'
;MLEFFCISKSTYFYNVKNYNFPKKDVDLENKITEIFNYHKSRYGYRRITLSLKNENILVNHKKVKRIMKELGLFAKNQKLNISHIKVNLVRQLKIIY
;
A
#
# COMPACT_ATOMS: atom_id res chain seq x y z
N MET A 1 -30.24 -16.23 -17.62
CA MET A 1 -29.12 -15.26 -17.69
C MET A 1 -28.19 -15.32 -16.49
N LEU A 2 -28.66 -15.22 -15.24
CA LEU A 2 -27.79 -15.36 -14.04
C LEU A 2 -27.27 -16.79 -13.83
N GLU A 3 -28.05 -17.82 -14.19
CA GLU A 3 -27.63 -19.23 -14.17
C GLU A 3 -26.44 -19.52 -15.10
N PHE A 4 -26.35 -18.82 -16.24
CA PHE A 4 -25.23 -18.97 -17.17
C PHE A 4 -23.89 -18.51 -16.56
N PHE A 5 -23.93 -17.55 -15.64
CA PHE A 5 -22.76 -17.05 -14.93
C PHE A 5 -22.48 -17.80 -13.62
N CYS A 6 -23.29 -18.80 -13.25
CA CYS A 6 -23.18 -19.54 -11.99
C CYS A 6 -23.20 -18.65 -10.72
N ILE A 7 -23.96 -17.55 -10.73
CA ILE A 7 -24.08 -16.61 -9.60
C ILE A 7 -25.50 -16.69 -9.01
N SER A 8 -25.60 -16.81 -7.68
CA SER A 8 -26.91 -16.79 -7.02
C SER A 8 -27.58 -15.41 -7.12
N LYS A 9 -28.91 -15.39 -7.18
CA LYS A 9 -29.69 -14.16 -7.31
C LYS A 9 -29.42 -13.18 -6.16
N SER A 10 -29.27 -13.69 -4.93
CA SER A 10 -28.95 -12.87 -3.75
C SER A 10 -27.55 -12.25 -3.84
N THR A 11 -26.55 -13.01 -4.29
CA THR A 11 -25.19 -12.50 -4.54
C THR A 11 -25.20 -11.38 -5.58
N TYR A 12 -25.94 -11.56 -6.67
CA TYR A 12 -26.06 -10.54 -7.72
C TYR A 12 -26.65 -9.24 -7.18
N PHE A 13 -27.83 -9.28 -6.53
CA PHE A 13 -28.47 -8.06 -6.01
C PHE A 13 -27.68 -7.40 -4.88
N TYR A 14 -26.95 -8.17 -4.06
CA TYR A 14 -26.03 -7.62 -3.07
C TYR A 14 -24.90 -6.83 -3.74
N ASN A 15 -24.28 -7.40 -4.78
CA ASN A 15 -23.19 -6.74 -5.51
C ASN A 15 -23.69 -5.49 -6.26
N VAL A 16 -24.84 -5.57 -6.94
CA VAL A 16 -25.45 -4.43 -7.64
C VAL A 16 -25.80 -3.31 -6.67
N LYS A 17 -26.37 -3.64 -5.51
CA LYS A 17 -26.66 -2.67 -4.45
C LYS A 17 -25.39 -1.96 -3.99
N ASN A 18 -24.30 -2.69 -3.78
CA ASN A 18 -23.04 -2.12 -3.30
C ASN A 18 -22.24 -1.37 -4.38
N TYR A 19 -22.42 -1.72 -5.67
CA TYR A 19 -21.74 -1.08 -6.80
C TYR A 19 -22.18 0.36 -7.02
N ASN A 20 -23.46 0.67 -6.76
CA ASN A 20 -24.02 2.01 -6.96
C ASN A 20 -23.75 2.99 -5.81
N PHE A 21 -23.09 2.57 -4.73
CA PHE A 21 -22.68 3.51 -3.69
C PHE A 21 -21.39 4.21 -4.07
N PRO A 22 -21.29 5.54 -3.89
CA PRO A 22 -20.03 6.23 -4.07
C PRO A 22 -18.98 5.56 -3.18
N LYS A 23 -17.82 5.22 -3.76
CA LYS A 23 -16.68 4.69 -3.00
C LYS A 23 -16.39 5.68 -1.87
N LYS A 24 -16.67 5.27 -0.64
CA LYS A 24 -16.51 6.10 0.56
C LYS A 24 -15.07 6.60 0.79
N ASP A 25 -14.13 6.00 0.07
CA ASP A 25 -12.69 6.19 0.26
C ASP A 25 -12.01 6.97 -0.88
N VAL A 26 -12.74 7.54 -1.86
CA VAL A 26 -12.13 8.24 -3.02
C VAL A 26 -11.14 9.33 -2.60
N ASP A 27 -11.51 10.20 -1.66
CA ASP A 27 -10.63 11.29 -1.19
C ASP A 27 -9.35 10.74 -0.54
N LEU A 28 -9.49 9.64 0.21
CA LEU A 28 -8.37 8.97 0.86
C LEU A 28 -7.48 8.23 -0.14
N GLU A 29 -8.07 7.59 -1.16
CA GLU A 29 -7.37 6.97 -2.28
C GLU A 29 -6.50 8.02 -3.01
N ASN A 30 -7.07 9.19 -3.31
CA ASN A 30 -6.37 10.30 -3.95
C ASN A 30 -5.21 10.80 -3.08
N LYS A 31 -5.45 11.02 -1.79
CA LYS A 31 -4.43 11.52 -0.85
C LYS A 31 -3.27 10.53 -0.66
N ILE A 32 -3.57 9.25 -0.53
CA ILE A 32 -2.56 8.18 -0.45
C ILE A 32 -1.69 8.16 -1.71
N THR A 33 -2.32 8.31 -2.89
CA THR A 33 -1.62 8.32 -4.18
C THR A 33 -0.73 9.54 -4.34
N GLU A 34 -1.21 10.72 -3.92
CA GLU A 34 -0.45 11.97 -3.90
C GLU A 34 0.83 11.84 -3.03
N ILE A 35 0.68 11.40 -1.78
CA ILE A 35 1.80 11.20 -0.84
C ILE A 35 2.77 10.14 -1.38
N PHE A 36 2.25 9.05 -1.95
CA PHE A 36 3.08 7.99 -2.53
C PHE A 36 3.94 8.49 -3.69
N ASN A 37 3.35 9.27 -4.59
CA ASN A 37 4.04 9.85 -5.75
C ASN A 37 5.03 10.94 -5.35
N TYR A 38 4.66 11.81 -4.41
CA TYR A 38 5.55 12.82 -3.84
C TYR A 38 6.83 12.20 -3.27
N HIS A 39 6.72 11.04 -2.61
CA HIS A 39 7.86 10.30 -2.07
C HIS A 39 8.47 9.29 -3.04
N LYS A 40 8.22 9.40 -4.35
CA LYS A 40 8.80 8.56 -5.42
C LYS A 40 8.65 7.06 -5.14
N SER A 41 7.47 6.66 -4.65
CA SER A 41 7.15 5.27 -4.32
C SER A 41 8.01 4.65 -3.22
N ARG A 42 8.78 5.42 -2.44
CA ARG A 42 9.62 4.89 -1.34
C ARG A 42 8.81 4.57 -0.08
N TYR A 43 7.61 5.14 0.03
CA TYR A 43 6.80 5.04 1.23
C TYR A 43 5.86 3.84 1.12
N GLY A 44 5.96 2.92 2.09
CA GLY A 44 4.95 1.89 2.30
C GLY A 44 3.84 2.38 3.23
N TYR A 45 2.81 1.56 3.42
CA TYR A 45 1.61 1.94 4.18
C TYR A 45 1.91 2.50 5.57
N ARG A 46 2.92 1.99 6.29
CA ARG A 46 3.35 2.51 7.61
C ARG A 46 3.82 3.97 7.56
N ARG A 47 4.57 4.34 6.52
CA ARG A 47 5.08 5.71 6.37
C ARG A 47 3.99 6.64 5.86
N ILE A 48 3.13 6.16 4.97
CA ILE A 48 1.96 6.91 4.51
C ILE A 48 1.00 7.18 5.67
N THR A 49 0.73 6.21 6.55
CA THR A 49 -0.10 6.43 7.74
C THR A 49 0.46 7.49 8.67
N LEU A 50 1.80 7.59 8.76
CA LEU A 50 2.45 8.62 9.55
C LEU A 50 2.29 10.00 8.89
N SER A 51 2.49 10.10 7.57
CA SER A 51 2.25 11.34 6.82
C SER A 51 0.80 11.82 6.95
N LEU A 52 -0.17 10.91 6.81
CA LEU A 52 -1.59 11.24 7.01
C LEU A 52 -1.85 11.74 8.44
N LYS A 53 -1.25 11.10 9.46
CA LYS A 53 -1.37 11.56 10.85
C LYS A 53 -0.76 12.95 11.05
N ASN A 54 0.35 13.27 10.37
CA ASN A 54 0.97 14.60 10.43
C ASN A 54 0.09 15.68 9.77
N GLU A 55 -0.72 15.30 8.79
CA GLU A 55 -1.73 16.16 8.16
C GLU A 55 -3.06 16.19 8.94
N ASN A 56 -3.08 15.72 10.19
CA ASN A 56 -4.26 15.58 11.05
C ASN A 56 -5.35 14.63 10.53
N ILE A 57 -5.03 13.76 9.57
CA ILE A 57 -5.94 12.75 9.04
C ILE A 57 -5.75 11.43 9.82
N LEU A 58 -6.62 11.21 10.80
CA LEU A 58 -6.60 10.00 11.64
C LEU A 58 -7.23 8.82 10.92
N VAL A 59 -6.40 8.00 10.28
CA VAL A 59 -6.83 6.77 9.59
C VAL A 59 -6.09 5.56 10.14
N ASN A 60 -6.84 4.48 10.37
CA ASN A 60 -6.25 3.21 10.80
C ASN A 60 -5.31 2.65 9.71
N HIS A 61 -4.12 2.23 10.11
CA HIS A 61 -3.11 1.65 9.22
C HIS A 61 -3.59 0.42 8.44
N LYS A 62 -4.56 -0.34 8.97
CA LYS A 62 -5.20 -1.46 8.24
C LYS A 62 -5.97 -0.97 7.02
N LYS A 63 -6.66 0.18 7.14
CA LYS A 63 -7.43 0.79 6.05
C LYS A 63 -6.50 1.28 4.94
N VAL A 64 -5.42 1.98 5.31
CA VAL A 64 -4.38 2.41 4.35
C VAL A 64 -3.75 1.22 3.65
N LYS A 65 -3.42 0.14 4.39
CA LYS A 65 -2.88 -1.09 3.80
C LYS A 65 -3.84 -1.74 2.79
N ARG A 66 -5.15 -1.80 3.09
CA ARG A 66 -6.16 -2.31 2.17
C ARG A 66 -6.21 -1.47 0.89
N ILE A 67 -6.34 -0.15 1.04
CA ILE A 67 -6.44 0.79 -0.10
C ILE A 67 -5.20 0.70 -0.99
N MET A 68 -4.00 0.74 -0.40
CA MET A 68 -2.76 0.59 -1.19
C MET A 68 -2.71 -0.74 -1.94
N LYS A 69 -3.21 -1.84 -1.36
CA LYS A 69 -3.26 -3.14 -2.03
C LYS A 69 -4.26 -3.12 -3.20
N GLU A 70 -5.45 -2.54 -3.02
CA GLU A 70 -6.47 -2.41 -4.06
C GLU A 70 -5.99 -1.54 -5.23
N LEU A 71 -5.20 -0.49 -4.93
CA LEU A 71 -4.59 0.39 -5.94
C LEU A 71 -3.27 -0.14 -6.53
N GLY A 72 -2.75 -1.27 -6.04
CA GLY A 72 -1.46 -1.82 -6.49
C GLY A 72 -0.23 -0.97 -6.12
N LEU A 73 -0.35 -0.10 -5.10
CA LEU A 73 0.73 0.78 -4.66
C LEU A 73 1.68 0.03 -3.72
N PHE A 74 2.86 -0.34 -4.24
CA PHE A 74 3.90 -1.03 -3.46
C PHE A 74 5.16 -0.18 -3.34
N ALA A 75 5.72 -0.15 -2.14
CA ALA A 75 6.96 0.59 -1.92
C ALA A 75 8.12 -0.04 -2.69
N LYS A 76 8.95 0.80 -3.32
CA LYS A 76 10.18 0.39 -4.01
C LYS A 76 11.21 -0.02 -2.97
N ASN A 77 11.31 -1.32 -2.71
CA ASN A 77 12.36 -1.87 -1.86
C ASN A 77 13.67 -1.93 -2.65
N GLN A 78 14.67 -1.13 -2.25
CA GLN A 78 16.04 -1.36 -2.70
C GLN A 78 16.55 -2.62 -2.00
N LYS A 79 16.84 -3.68 -2.76
CA LYS A 79 17.61 -4.81 -2.21
C LYS A 79 18.98 -4.25 -1.83
N LEU A 80 19.34 -4.31 -0.55
CA LEU A 80 20.71 -4.04 -0.13
C LEU A 80 21.60 -5.13 -0.76
N ASN A 81 22.69 -4.75 -1.44
CA ASN A 81 23.72 -5.70 -1.88
C ASN A 81 24.51 -6.17 -0.66
N ILE A 82 23.95 -7.16 0.06
CA ILE A 82 24.49 -7.73 1.31
C ILE A 82 25.93 -8.25 1.10
N SER A 83 26.26 -8.71 -0.12
CA SER A 83 27.60 -9.15 -0.50
C SER A 83 28.66 -8.05 -0.33
N HIS A 84 28.39 -6.83 -0.81
CA HIS A 84 29.32 -5.71 -0.69
C HIS A 84 29.46 -5.21 0.76
N ILE A 85 28.38 -5.21 1.54
CA ILE A 85 28.38 -4.79 2.94
C ILE A 85 29.23 -5.74 3.80
N LYS A 86 29.06 -7.06 3.62
CA LYS A 86 29.86 -8.08 4.32
C LYS A 86 31.36 -7.95 4.01
N VAL A 87 31.72 -7.75 2.74
CA VAL A 87 33.12 -7.58 2.32
C VAL A 87 33.74 -6.32 2.94
N ASN A 88 32.98 -5.23 3.05
CA ASN A 88 33.47 -3.99 3.64
C ASN A 88 33.66 -4.11 5.17
N LEU A 89 32.73 -4.77 5.87
CA LEU A 89 32.83 -5.06 7.30
C LEU A 89 34.06 -5.94 7.62
N VAL A 90 34.28 -7.00 6.83
CA VAL A 90 35.45 -7.90 6.98
C VAL A 90 36.76 -7.16 6.71
N ARG A 91 36.77 -6.23 5.74
CA ARG A 91 37.93 -5.36 5.48
C ARG A 91 38.22 -4.41 6.65
N GLN A 92 37.20 -3.77 7.19
CA GLN A 92 37.36 -2.86 8.34
C GLN A 92 37.88 -3.60 9.58
N LEU A 93 37.36 -4.79 9.87
CA LEU A 93 37.82 -5.60 11.00
C LEU A 93 39.25 -6.10 10.83
N LYS A 94 39.69 -6.42 9.60
CA LYS A 94 41.08 -6.81 9.27
C LYS A 94 42.10 -5.67 9.33
N ILE A 95 41.67 -4.40 9.37
CA ILE A 95 42.56 -3.24 9.50
C ILE A 95 42.80 -2.91 10.99
N ILE A 96 41.93 -3.41 11.88
CA ILE A 96 41.94 -3.12 13.32
C ILE A 96 42.70 -4.20 14.13
N TYR A 97 42.97 -5.36 13.54
CA TYR A 97 43.82 -6.44 14.08
C TYR A 97 45.07 -6.59 13.23
#